data_AF-A0A7S1EW39-F1
#
_entry.id   AF-A0A7S1EW39-F1
#
_cell.length_a   1.000
_cell.length_b   1.000
_cell.length_c   1.000
_cell.angle_alpha   90.00
_cell.angle_beta   90.00
_cell.angle_gamma   90.00
#
_symmetry.space_group_name_H-M   'P 1'
#
loop_
_entity.id
_entity.type
_entity.pdbx_description
1 polymer ?
#
loop_
_entity_poly.entity_id
_entity_poly.type
_entity_poly.pdbx_seq_one_letter_code
_entity_poly.pdbx_strand_id
1 'polypeptide(L)'
;FSEDDHKAWFRKSCALEGLERFEEALDCLAKIDHLSVGRPDQERLQTDVEKRRNKILEVKAKQRAREQKMVQESLKQGVFDREHELSALQGPKHSLTVQPRKPVQPKVARGLRPGEWKGRKPDAAAKLEEATSAADAQERAG
;
A
#
# COMPACT_ATOMS: atom_id res chain seq x y z
N PHE A 1 26.75 2.92 0.53
CA PHE A 1 25.72 3.91 0.16
C PHE A 1 26.19 5.24 0.71
N SER A 2 26.41 6.25 -0.13
CA SER A 2 26.84 7.57 0.34
C SER A 2 25.67 8.24 1.06
N GLU A 3 25.88 8.69 2.29
CA GLU A 3 24.83 9.28 3.13
C GLU A 3 24.37 10.67 2.63
N ASP A 4 25.11 11.26 1.68
CA ASP A 4 24.86 12.56 1.07
C ASP A 4 23.96 12.51 -0.18
N ASP A 5 23.49 11.33 -0.57
CA ASP A 5 22.62 11.17 -1.72
C ASP A 5 21.16 11.50 -1.35
N HIS A 6 20.70 12.69 -1.72
CA HIS A 6 19.29 13.09 -1.63
C HIS A 6 18.35 12.05 -2.26
N LYS A 7 18.79 11.35 -3.32
CA LYS A 7 18.03 10.27 -3.98
C LYS A 7 17.81 9.06 -3.06
N ALA A 8 18.79 8.72 -2.23
CA ALA A 8 18.67 7.61 -1.28
C ALA A 8 17.65 7.95 -0.18
N TRP A 9 17.72 9.17 0.36
CA TRP A 9 16.72 9.70 1.30
C TRP A 9 15.32 9.77 0.69
N PHE A 10 15.20 10.15 -0.58
CA PHE A 10 13.93 10.19 -1.28
C PHE A 10 13.31 8.79 -1.38
N ARG A 11 14.08 7.79 -1.83
CA ARG A 11 13.64 6.39 -1.90
C ARG A 11 13.24 5.84 -0.52
N LYS A 12 14.01 6.17 0.51
CA LYS A 12 13.68 5.79 1.90
C LYS A 12 12.35 6.40 2.34
N SER A 13 12.10 7.67 2.03
CA SER A 13 10.82 8.32 2.36
C SER A 13 9.63 7.63 1.68
N CYS A 14 9.80 7.17 0.44
CA CYS A 14 8.77 6.40 -0.28
C CYS A 14 8.50 5.04 0.36
N ALA A 15 9.54 4.33 0.79
CA ALA A 15 9.37 3.05 1.48
C ALA A 15 8.64 3.23 2.82
N LEU A 16 8.97 4.29 3.56
CA LEU A 16 8.34 4.60 4.85
C LEU A 16 6.86 5.02 4.70
N GLU A 17 6.49 5.74 3.63
CA GLU A 17 5.09 6.04 3.32
C GLU A 17 4.29 4.74 3.14
N GLY A 18 4.82 3.75 2.43
CA GLY A 18 4.17 2.45 2.24
C GLY A 18 4.05 1.61 3.53
N LEU A 19 4.87 1.91 4.54
CA LEU A 19 4.80 1.30 5.87
C LEU A 19 3.94 2.12 6.86
N GLU A 20 3.26 3.16 6.39
CA GLU A 20 2.47 4.11 7.21
C GLU A 20 3.29 4.81 8.32
N ARG A 21 4.62 4.81 8.22
CA ARG A 21 5.53 5.50 9.14
C ARG A 21 5.75 6.93 8.68
N PHE A 22 4.68 7.73 8.74
CA PHE A 22 4.66 9.06 8.14
C PHE A 22 5.63 10.06 8.79
N GLU A 23 5.90 9.95 10.09
CA GLU A 23 6.76 10.91 10.80
C GLU A 23 8.22 10.76 10.38
N GLU A 24 8.72 9.53 10.33
CA GLU A 24 10.07 9.24 9.83
C GLU A 24 10.23 9.54 8.35
N ALA A 25 9.15 9.41 7.56
CA ALA A 25 9.16 9.81 6.16
C ALA A 25 9.37 11.33 6.03
N LEU A 26 8.71 12.13 6.87
CA LEU A 26 8.90 13.60 6.91
C LEU A 26 10.31 13.98 7.39
N ASP A 27 10.88 13.27 8.36
CA ASP A 27 12.26 13.48 8.80
C ASP A 27 13.27 13.20 7.68
N CYS A 28 13.03 12.15 6.89
CA CYS A 28 13.86 11.86 5.72
C CYS A 28 13.79 13.00 4.69
N LEU A 29 12.62 13.60 4.49
CA LEU A 29 12.45 14.75 3.60
C LEU A 29 13.13 16.01 4.15
N ALA A 30 13.13 16.24 5.46
CA ALA A 30 13.87 17.35 6.08
C ALA A 30 15.39 17.23 5.85
N LYS A 31 15.93 16.02 5.90
CA LYS A 31 17.36 15.78 5.57
C LYS A 31 17.69 16.12 4.12
N ILE A 32 16.77 15.88 3.18
CA ILE A 32 16.97 16.27 1.78
C ILE A 32 17.10 17.80 1.66
N ASP A 33 16.26 18.55 2.37
CA ASP A 33 16.34 20.02 2.35
C ASP A 33 17.71 20.50 2.82
N HIS A 34 18.24 19.92 3.91
CA HIS A 34 19.58 20.25 4.40
C HIS A 34 20.70 19.90 3.41
N LEU A 35 20.60 18.75 2.73
CA LEU A 35 21.60 18.30 1.73
C LEU A 35 21.51 19.02 0.38
N SER A 36 20.41 19.77 0.15
CA SER A 36 20.16 20.52 -1.09
C SER A 36 20.73 21.94 -1.06
N VAL A 37 21.09 22.47 0.12
CA VAL A 37 21.59 23.84 0.29
C VAL A 37 22.87 24.05 -0.52
N GLY A 38 22.85 25.02 -1.44
CA GLY A 38 24.01 25.38 -2.26
C GLY A 38 24.13 24.60 -3.58
N ARG A 39 23.14 23.77 -3.93
CA ARG A 39 23.07 23.15 -5.26
C ARG A 39 22.24 23.99 -6.24
N PRO A 40 22.59 24.02 -7.53
CA PRO A 40 21.82 24.75 -8.54
C PRO A 40 20.42 24.16 -8.80
N ASP A 41 20.19 22.89 -8.49
CA ASP A 41 18.91 22.18 -8.64
C ASP A 41 18.03 22.21 -7.38
N GLN A 42 18.37 23.04 -6.39
CA GLN A 42 17.68 23.14 -5.10
C GLN A 42 16.17 23.41 -5.25
N GLU A 43 15.75 24.33 -6.11
CA GLU A 43 14.32 24.65 -6.29
C GLU A 43 13.50 23.45 -6.80
N ARG A 44 14.09 22.68 -7.72
CA ARG A 44 13.47 21.47 -8.24
C ARG A 44 13.32 20.42 -7.14
N LEU A 45 14.38 20.22 -6.35
CA LEU A 45 14.36 19.29 -5.21
C LEU A 45 13.33 19.71 -4.17
N GLN A 46 13.25 21.00 -3.82
CA GLN A 46 12.27 21.53 -2.89
C GLN A 46 10.84 21.29 -3.38
N THR A 47 10.57 21.56 -4.66
CA THR A 47 9.25 21.30 -5.25
C THR A 47 8.85 19.82 -5.15
N ASP A 48 9.78 18.91 -5.42
CA ASP A 48 9.53 17.47 -5.34
C ASP A 48 9.32 17.03 -3.87
N VAL A 49 10.10 17.57 -2.94
CA VAL A 49 9.96 17.34 -1.49
C VAL A 49 8.62 17.86 -0.98
N GLU A 50 8.20 19.07 -1.36
CA GLU A 50 6.92 19.66 -0.95
C GLU A 50 5.72 18.86 -1.46
N LYS A 51 5.73 18.49 -2.76
CA LYS A 51 4.71 17.60 -3.33
C LYS A 51 4.60 16.32 -2.52
N ARG A 52 5.74 15.77 -2.10
CA ARG A 52 5.79 14.54 -1.31
C ARG A 52 5.26 14.74 0.11
N ARG A 53 5.64 15.83 0.79
CA ARG A 53 5.11 16.21 2.10
C ARG A 53 3.60 16.34 2.08
N ASN A 54 3.07 17.07 1.09
CA ASN A 54 1.64 17.25 0.91
C ASN A 54 0.94 15.90 0.72
N LYS A 55 1.55 14.98 -0.04
CA LYS A 55 1.00 13.64 -0.23
C LYS A 55 0.92 12.84 1.07
N ILE A 56 2.00 12.84 1.85
CA ILE A 56 2.06 12.17 3.15
C ILE A 56 0.99 12.73 4.11
N LEU A 57 0.85 14.06 4.17
CA LEU A 57 -0.16 14.71 5.02
C LEU A 57 -1.59 14.36 4.58
N GLU A 58 -1.85 14.30 3.27
CA GLU A 58 -3.15 13.89 2.72
C GLU A 58 -3.51 12.44 3.14
N VAL A 59 -2.56 11.52 3.03
CA VAL A 59 -2.76 10.11 3.43
C VAL A 59 -2.98 10.01 4.93
N LYS A 60 -2.14 10.67 5.75
CA LYS A 60 -2.30 10.70 7.21
C LYS A 60 -3.66 11.27 7.64
N ALA A 61 -4.11 12.34 6.99
CA ALA A 61 -5.42 12.95 7.25
C ALA A 61 -6.57 12.00 6.88
N LYS A 62 -6.48 11.30 5.74
CA LYS A 62 -7.46 10.32 5.32
C LYS A 62 -7.55 9.13 6.29
N GLN A 63 -6.43 8.63 6.78
CA GLN A 63 -6.37 7.56 7.77
C GLN A 63 -7.03 7.99 9.08
N ARG A 64 -6.64 9.16 9.62
CA ARG A 64 -7.26 9.72 10.82
C ARG A 64 -8.76 9.93 10.66
N ALA A 65 -9.21 10.41 9.50
CA ALA A 65 -10.64 10.60 9.23
C ALA A 65 -11.40 9.26 9.18
N ARG A 66 -10.81 8.20 8.61
CA ARG A 66 -11.40 6.84 8.61
C ARG A 66 -11.52 6.31 10.03
N GLU A 67 -10.45 6.42 10.82
CA GLU A 67 -10.44 6.00 12.23
C GLU A 67 -11.48 6.77 13.04
N GLN A 68 -11.53 8.09 12.90
CA GLN A 68 -12.53 8.92 13.57
C GLN A 68 -13.95 8.54 13.19
N LYS A 69 -14.22 8.25 11.91
CA LYS A 69 -15.54 7.78 11.47
C LYS A 69 -15.91 6.45 12.13
N MET A 70 -15.00 5.47 12.14
CA MET A 70 -15.26 4.17 12.77
C MET A 70 -15.54 4.33 14.28
N VAL A 71 -14.79 5.19 14.97
CA VAL A 71 -15.03 5.49 16.39
C VAL A 71 -16.38 6.17 16.58
N GLN A 72 -16.71 7.18 15.78
CA GLN A 72 -18.01 7.86 15.86
C GLN A 72 -19.18 6.93 15.57
N GLU A 73 -19.06 6.04 14.60
CA GLU A 73 -20.08 5.02 14.29
C GLU A 73 -20.24 4.03 15.43
N SER A 74 -19.13 3.56 16.03
CA SER A 74 -19.16 2.65 17.17
C SER A 74 -19.82 3.27 18.41
N LEU A 75 -19.55 4.57 18.65
CA LEU A 75 -20.20 5.33 19.73
C LEU A 75 -21.70 5.49 19.47
N LYS A 76 -22.11 5.80 18.22
CA LYS A 76 -23.53 5.91 17.84
C LYS A 76 -24.29 4.59 17.98
N GLN A 77 -23.62 3.46 17.76
CA GLN A 77 -24.20 2.12 17.91
C GLN A 77 -24.29 1.65 19.37
N GLY A 78 -23.83 2.46 20.34
CA GLY A 78 -23.88 2.08 21.76
C GLY A 78 -22.95 0.91 22.11
N VAL A 79 -21.94 0.63 21.28
CA VAL A 79 -20.96 -0.46 21.52
C VAL A 79 -20.17 -0.24 22.83
N PHE A 80 -20.11 1.01 23.30
CA PHE A 80 -19.48 1.40 24.55
C PHE A 80 -20.49 1.79 25.65
N ASP A 81 -21.80 1.63 25.43
CA ASP A 81 -22.79 1.85 26.48
C ASP A 81 -22.81 0.66 27.45
N ARG A 82 -22.50 0.96 28.70
CA ARG A 82 -22.41 0.02 29.84
C ARG A 82 -23.72 -0.76 30.10
N GLU A 83 -24.85 -0.27 29.58
CA GLU A 83 -26.15 -0.95 29.70
C GLU A 83 -26.26 -2.18 28.76
N HIS A 84 -25.50 -2.21 27.65
CA HIS A 84 -25.48 -3.35 26.76
C HIS A 84 -24.65 -4.52 27.32
N GLU A 85 -23.71 -4.27 28.23
CA GLU A 85 -23.01 -5.33 29.00
C GLU A 85 -23.98 -6.08 29.93
N LEU A 86 -24.96 -5.40 30.52
CA LEU A 86 -25.98 -6.02 31.37
C LEU A 86 -27.03 -6.80 30.55
N SER A 87 -27.36 -6.32 29.35
CA SER A 87 -28.27 -7.03 28.43
C SER A 87 -27.62 -8.25 27.78
N ALA A 88 -26.30 -8.25 27.54
CA ALA A 88 -25.57 -9.43 27.03
C ALA A 88 -25.44 -10.57 28.05
N LEU A 89 -25.50 -10.26 29.35
CA LEU A 89 -25.59 -11.27 30.42
C LEU A 89 -27.00 -11.87 30.54
N GLN A 90 -28.02 -11.21 29.99
CA GLN A 90 -29.36 -11.78 29.79
C GLN A 90 -29.40 -12.40 28.40
N GLY A 91 -28.65 -13.50 28.25
CA GLY A 91 -28.67 -14.29 27.03
C GLY A 91 -30.10 -14.56 26.59
N PRO A 92 -30.41 -14.46 25.29
CA PRO A 92 -31.71 -14.85 24.81
C PRO A 92 -31.97 -16.31 25.22
N LYS A 93 -33.13 -16.54 25.84
CA LYS A 93 -33.66 -17.88 26.15
C LYS A 93 -34.03 -18.58 24.85
N HIS A 94 -33.05 -18.83 23.99
CA HIS A 94 -33.20 -19.75 22.88
C HIS A 94 -33.17 -21.13 23.51
N SER A 95 -34.34 -21.76 23.61
CA SER A 95 -34.39 -23.19 23.79
C SER A 95 -33.52 -23.80 22.68
N LEU A 96 -32.45 -24.48 23.10
CA LEU A 96 -31.63 -25.30 22.21
C LEU A 96 -32.50 -26.46 21.71
N THR A 97 -33.37 -26.16 20.75
CA THR A 97 -34.01 -27.20 19.94
C THR A 97 -32.95 -27.64 18.96
N VAL A 98 -32.17 -28.65 19.37
CA VAL A 98 -31.21 -29.34 18.52
C VAL A 98 -32.00 -30.00 17.40
N GLN A 99 -32.14 -29.31 16.26
CA GLN A 99 -32.64 -29.96 15.07
C GLN A 99 -31.55 -30.92 14.54
N PRO A 100 -31.91 -32.17 14.20
CA PRO A 100 -30.96 -33.09 13.60
C PRO A 100 -30.45 -32.52 12.27
N ARG A 101 -29.13 -32.34 12.18
CA ARG A 101 -28.48 -31.87 10.94
C ARG A 101 -28.73 -32.91 9.85
N LYS A 102 -29.30 -32.46 8.73
CA LYS A 102 -29.42 -33.29 7.52
C LYS A 102 -28.00 -33.71 7.07
N PRO A 103 -27.79 -34.97 6.65
CA PRO A 103 -26.49 -35.42 6.16
C PRO A 103 -26.11 -34.62 4.91
N VAL A 104 -24.97 -33.92 4.99
CA VAL A 104 -24.36 -33.24 3.86
C VAL A 104 -23.81 -34.31 2.93
N GLN A 105 -24.41 -34.45 1.74
CA GLN A 105 -23.84 -35.31 0.72
C GLN A 105 -22.56 -34.68 0.16
N PRO A 106 -21.45 -35.45 0.04
CA PRO A 106 -20.24 -34.95 -0.57
C PRO A 106 -20.51 -34.67 -2.05
N LYS A 107 -20.37 -33.39 -2.44
CA LYS A 107 -20.30 -33.03 -3.86
C LYS A 107 -19.01 -33.62 -4.40
N VAL A 108 -19.14 -34.73 -5.14
CA VAL A 108 -18.08 -35.34 -5.93
C VAL A 108 -17.46 -34.25 -6.80
N ALA A 109 -16.19 -33.94 -6.54
CA ALA A 109 -15.40 -33.04 -7.38
C ALA A 109 -15.38 -33.62 -8.79
N ARG A 110 -16.07 -32.96 -9.72
CA ARG A 110 -16.03 -33.31 -11.14
C ARG A 110 -14.59 -33.06 -11.59
N GLY A 111 -13.86 -34.14 -11.83
CA GLY A 111 -12.42 -34.16 -12.01
C GLY A 111 -11.92 -33.10 -12.99
N LEU A 112 -10.94 -32.32 -12.55
CA LEU A 112 -10.02 -31.63 -13.44
C LEU A 112 -9.23 -32.70 -14.19
N ARG A 113 -9.44 -32.79 -15.50
CA ARG A 113 -8.66 -33.68 -16.37
C ARG A 113 -7.19 -33.24 -16.33
N PRO A 114 -6.22 -34.16 -16.20
CA PRO A 114 -4.82 -33.84 -16.39
C PRO A 114 -4.63 -33.43 -17.86
N GLY A 115 -4.34 -32.15 -18.13
CA GLY A 115 -4.04 -31.68 -19.49
C GLY A 115 -4.45 -30.25 -19.83
N GLU A 116 -5.31 -29.58 -19.06
CA GLU A 116 -5.71 -28.18 -19.34
C GLU A 116 -4.91 -27.15 -18.54
N TRP A 117 -3.59 -27.10 -18.78
CA TRP A 117 -2.80 -25.91 -18.49
C TRP A 117 -2.86 -24.99 -19.71
N LYS A 118 -3.89 -24.14 -19.79
CA LYS A 118 -3.89 -23.02 -20.75
C LYS A 118 -2.87 -22.00 -20.28
N GLY A 119 -1.74 -21.96 -20.99
CA GLY A 119 -0.63 -21.06 -20.76
C GLY A 119 -1.09 -19.61 -20.62
N ARG A 120 -0.72 -18.99 -19.49
CA ARG A 120 -0.57 -17.54 -19.43
C ARG A 120 0.62 -17.19 -20.31
N LYS A 121 0.35 -16.48 -21.40
CA LYS A 121 1.35 -15.90 -22.29
C LYS A 121 2.31 -14.98 -21.48
N PRO A 122 3.63 -15.16 -21.58
CA PRO A 122 4.59 -14.15 -21.15
C PRO A 122 4.82 -13.13 -22.27
N ASP A 123 3.83 -12.29 -22.59
CA ASP A 123 3.99 -11.15 -23.49
C ASP A 123 4.41 -9.90 -22.70
N ALA A 124 5.61 -9.92 -22.13
CA ALA A 124 6.29 -8.72 -21.62
C ALA A 124 7.84 -8.84 -21.58
N ALA A 125 8.41 -9.84 -22.27
CA ALA A 125 9.87 -10.08 -22.28
C ALA A 125 10.52 -9.94 -23.67
N ALA A 126 9.81 -9.36 -24.65
CA ALA A 126 10.34 -9.11 -26.00
C ALA A 126 10.11 -7.64 -26.41
N LYS A 127 10.81 -6.72 -25.75
CA LYS A 127 11.04 -5.35 -26.24
C LYS A 127 12.23 -4.72 -25.51
N LEU A 128 13.38 -5.38 -25.62
CA LEU A 128 14.65 -4.85 -25.12
C LEU A 128 15.83 -5.46 -25.87
N GLU A 129 15.74 -5.58 -27.20
CA GLU A 129 16.83 -6.04 -28.09
C GLU A 129 16.61 -5.43 -29.50
N GLU A 130 16.27 -4.13 -29.59
CA GLU A 130 16.26 -3.41 -30.88
C GLU A 130 16.46 -1.89 -30.68
N ALA A 131 17.48 -1.51 -29.90
CA ALA A 131 17.88 -0.10 -29.74
C ALA A 131 19.40 0.10 -29.53
N THR A 132 20.22 -0.87 -29.96
CA THR A 132 21.69 -0.74 -29.99
C THR A 132 22.23 -1.18 -31.35
N SER A 133 21.73 -0.58 -32.42
CA SER A 133 22.30 -0.68 -33.77
C SER A 133 22.07 0.62 -34.54
N ALA A 134 22.36 1.76 -33.91
CA ALA A 134 22.27 3.09 -34.54
C ALA A 134 23.33 4.08 -34.07
N ALA A 135 24.41 3.64 -33.40
CA ALA A 135 25.48 4.53 -32.92
C ALA A 135 26.87 4.24 -33.51
N ASP A 136 27.05 3.20 -34.34
CA ASP A 136 28.36 2.76 -34.84
C ASP A 136 28.59 3.05 -36.34
N ALA A 137 27.93 4.09 -36.87
CA ALA A 137 28.05 4.47 -38.29
C ALA A 137 28.50 5.93 -38.51
N GLN A 138 28.94 6.64 -37.46
CA GLN A 138 29.34 8.05 -37.58
C GLN A 138 30.80 8.33 -37.21
N GLU A 139 31.67 7.31 -37.26
CA GLU A 139 33.12 7.45 -37.05
C GLU A 139 33.97 6.92 -38.23
N ARG A 140 33.46 6.98 -39.46
CA ARG A 140 34.24 6.71 -40.70
C ARG A 140 33.91 7.67 -41.85
N ALA A 141 33.74 8.95 -41.52
CA ALA A 141 33.77 10.04 -42.49
C ALA A 141 34.48 11.24 -41.83
N GLY A 142 35.76 11.05 -41.56
CA GLY A 142 36.76 12.07 -41.23
C GLY A 142 38.05 11.67 -41.89
#